data_AF-A0A3D1IGN2-F1
#
_entry.id   AF-A0A3D1IGN2-F1
#
_cell.length_a   1.000
_cell.length_b   1.000
_cell.length_c   1.000
_cell.angle_alpha   90.00
_cell.angle_beta   90.00
_cell.angle_gamma   90.00
#
_symmetry.space_group_name_H-M   'P 1'
#
loop_
_entity.id
_entity.type
_entity.pdbx_description
1 polymer ?
#
loop_
_entity_poly.entity_id
_entity_poly.type
_entity_poly.pdbx_seq_one_letter_code
_entity_poly.pdbx_strand_id
1 'polypeptide(L)' 'LTKTLLISALSAGGTDDGPRLIARDKASGQIIGSVDLPARAIGTPMTYMHDGAQYVALTIGGEVPELVALRLP' A
#
# COMPACT_ATOMS: atom_id res chain seq x y z
N LEU A 1 15.24 0.23 -1.18
CA LEU A 1 14.31 -0.34 -2.19
C LEU A 1 13.88 -1.74 -1.75
N THR A 2 12.58 -2.08 -1.89
CA THR A 2 11.97 -3.34 -1.43
C THR A 2 12.48 -4.56 -2.21
N LYS A 3 13.69 -5.03 -1.89
CA LYS A 3 14.34 -6.12 -2.63
C LYS A 3 13.51 -7.41 -2.60
N THR A 4 12.92 -7.72 -1.45
CA THR A 4 12.19 -8.98 -1.21
C THR A 4 10.68 -8.84 -1.35
N LEU A 5 10.12 -7.62 -1.30
CA LEU A 5 8.68 -7.41 -1.24
C LEU A 5 8.12 -6.75 -2.51
N LEU A 6 6.98 -7.25 -2.95
CA LEU A 6 6.10 -6.61 -3.90
C LEU A 6 4.96 -5.93 -3.14
N ILE A 7 4.82 -4.62 -3.31
CA ILE A 7 3.72 -3.85 -2.74
C ILE A 7 2.69 -3.61 -3.84
N SER A 8 1.43 -3.96 -3.57
CA SER A 8 0.33 -3.71 -4.49
C SER A 8 -0.97 -3.40 -3.76
N ALA A 9 -1.86 -2.67 -4.41
CA ALA A 9 -3.20 -2.41 -3.89
C ALA A 9 -4.19 -3.44 -4.42
N LEU A 10 -5.12 -3.86 -3.57
CA LEU A 10 -6.28 -4.68 -3.92
C LEU A 10 -7.55 -3.89 -3.63
N SER A 11 -8.60 -4.10 -4.42
CA SER A 11 -9.90 -3.44 -4.23
C SER A 11 -10.79 -4.11 -3.18
N ALA A 12 -10.41 -5.29 -2.70
CA ALA A 12 -11.17 -6.10 -1.75
C ALA A 12 -10.24 -6.94 -0.85
N GLY A 13 -10.82 -7.60 0.15
CA GLY A 13 -10.12 -8.46 1.10
C GLY A 13 -9.49 -7.73 2.30
N GLY A 14 -9.80 -6.45 2.51
CA GLY A 14 -9.51 -5.72 3.75
C GLY A 14 -10.31 -6.27 4.94
N THR A 15 -10.20 -5.61 6.10
CA THR A 15 -10.91 -6.05 7.32
C THR A 15 -12.42 -6.23 7.09
N ASP A 16 -13.04 -5.30 6.35
CA ASP A 16 -14.46 -5.36 5.97
C ASP A 16 -14.67 -5.74 4.50
N ASP A 17 -13.79 -6.58 3.96
CA ASP A 17 -13.68 -6.90 2.51
C ASP A 17 -13.43 -5.67 1.62
N GLY A 18 -13.00 -4.55 2.24
CA GLY A 18 -12.69 -3.29 1.57
C GLY A 18 -11.31 -3.25 0.89
N PRO A 19 -10.93 -2.09 0.32
CA PRO A 19 -9.65 -1.93 -0.34
C PRO A 19 -8.49 -2.00 0.66
N ARG A 20 -7.35 -2.54 0.23
CA ARG A 20 -6.17 -2.74 1.06
C ARG A 20 -4.88 -2.62 0.27
N LEU A 21 -3.82 -2.22 0.95
CA LEU A 21 -2.45 -2.32 0.49
C LEU A 21 -1.82 -3.59 1.06
N ILE A 22 -1.19 -4.39 0.22
CA ILE A 22 -0.55 -5.63 0.64
C ILE A 22 0.95 -5.63 0.38
N ALA A 23 1.66 -6.37 1.22
CA ALA A 23 3.03 -6.77 0.98
C ALA A 23 3.07 -8.27 0.68
N ARG A 24 3.54 -8.63 -0.53
CA ARG A 24 3.83 -10.02 -0.90
C ARG A 24 5.32 -10.28 -0.82
N ASP A 25 5.69 -11.42 -0.25
CA ASP A 25 7.03 -11.97 -0.46
C ASP A 25 7.19 -12.33 -1.94
N LYS A 26 8.25 -11.84 -2.59
CA LYS A 26 8.47 -12.04 -4.03
C LYS A 26 8.84 -13.47 -4.39
N ALA A 27 9.44 -14.22 -3.47
CA ALA A 27 9.90 -15.58 -3.75
C ALA A 27 8.74 -16.57 -3.73
N SER A 28 7.84 -16.43 -2.76
CA SER A 28 6.72 -17.35 -2.52
C SER A 28 5.37 -16.84 -3.03
N GLY A 29 5.22 -15.52 -3.23
CA GLY A 29 3.94 -14.87 -3.56
C GLY A 29 2.98 -14.73 -2.38
N GLN A 30 3.35 -15.22 -1.19
CA GLN A 30 2.54 -15.14 0.02
C GLN A 30 2.36 -13.70 0.47
N ILE A 31 1.15 -13.35 0.90
CA ILE A 31 0.87 -12.06 1.53
C ILE A 31 1.39 -12.13 2.97
N ILE A 32 2.37 -11.30 3.30
CA ILE A 32 3.00 -11.27 4.62
C ILE A 32 2.69 -9.98 5.40
N GLY A 33 1.95 -9.05 4.80
CA GLY A 33 1.54 -7.81 5.43
C GLY A 33 0.34 -7.18 4.72
N SER A 34 -0.44 -6.41 5.49
CA SER A 34 -1.64 -5.73 5.01
C SER A 34 -1.92 -4.47 5.80
N VAL A 35 -2.43 -3.45 5.12
CA VAL A 35 -3.03 -2.27 5.72
C VAL A 35 -4.29 -1.93 4.93
N ASP A 36 -5.40 -1.67 5.62
CA ASP A 36 -6.62 -1.22 4.96
C ASP A 36 -6.45 0.19 4.40
N LEU A 37 -7.02 0.42 3.22
CA LEU A 37 -7.06 1.73 2.60
C LEU A 37 -8.43 2.36 2.86
N PRO A 38 -8.50 3.68 3.08
CA PRO A 38 -9.78 4.36 3.28
C PRO A 38 -10.61 4.43 1.98
N ALA A 39 -9.98 4.29 0.81
CA ALA A 39 -10.64 4.23 -0.49
C ALA A 39 -9.82 3.41 -1.51
N ARG A 40 -10.42 3.12 -2.67
CA ARG A 40 -9.77 2.33 -3.73
C ARG A 40 -8.55 3.08 -4.27
N ALA A 41 -7.44 2.38 -4.43
CA ALA A 41 -6.27 2.91 -5.11
C ALA A 41 -6.57 3.21 -6.58
N ILE A 42 -6.14 4.37 -7.05
CA ILE A 42 -6.28 4.82 -8.45
C ILE A 42 -4.94 5.04 -9.14
N GLY A 43 -3.83 4.74 -8.44
CA GLY A 43 -2.48 4.85 -8.98
C GLY A 43 -1.53 3.82 -8.37
N THR A 44 -0.35 3.70 -8.97
CA THR A 44 0.65 2.70 -8.57
C THR A 44 1.37 3.13 -7.29
N PRO A 45 1.49 2.24 -6.28
CA PRO A 45 2.30 2.52 -5.10
C PRO A 45 3.77 2.80 -5.44
N MET A 46 4.34 3.83 -4.81
CA MET A 46 5.76 4.18 -4.88
C MET A 46 6.36 4.28 -3.48
N THR A 47 7.68 4.31 -3.37
CA THR A 47 8.38 4.42 -2.08
C THR A 47 9.50 5.45 -2.14
N TYR A 48 9.74 6.12 -1.02
CA TYR A 48 10.82 7.09 -0.83
C TYR A 48 11.31 7.09 0.62
N MET A 49 12.46 7.72 0.86
CA MET A 49 12.99 7.98 2.20
C MET A 49 12.88 9.47 2.52
N HIS A 50 12.46 9.81 3.74
CA HIS A 50 12.48 11.17 4.25
C HIS A 50 12.79 11.13 5.75
N ASP A 51 13.80 11.88 6.18
CA ASP A 51 14.25 12.00 7.56
C ASP A 51 14.46 10.64 8.27
N GLY A 52 15.08 9.70 7.57
CA GLY A 52 15.37 8.36 8.09
C GLY A 52 14.18 7.40 8.08
N ALA A 53 12.98 7.84 7.72
CA ALA A 53 11.79 7.01 7.60
C ALA A 53 11.50 6.62 6.14
N GLN A 54 11.12 5.36 5.93
CA GLN A 54 10.62 4.89 4.65
C GLN A 54 9.12 5.11 4.55
N TYR A 55 8.69 5.66 3.42
CA TYR A 55 7.28 5.88 3.11
C TYR A 55 6.86 5.01 1.93
N VAL A 56 5.59 4.61 1.95
CA VAL A 56 4.88 4.06 0.79
C VAL A 56 3.73 5.01 0.46
N ALA A 57 3.73 5.55 -0.75
CA ALA A 57 2.71 6.51 -1.18
C ALA A 57 1.94 5.99 -2.38
N LEU A 58 0.65 6.32 -2.43
CA LEU A 58 -0.26 5.99 -3.53
C LEU A 58 -1.42 6.98 -3.57
N THR A 59 -1.99 7.15 -4.76
CA THR A 59 -3.23 7.92 -4.92
C THR A 59 -4.44 7.03 -4.68
N ILE A 60 -5.40 7.54 -3.92
CA ILE A 60 -6.69 6.90 -3.68
C ILE A 60 -7.82 7.76 -4.25
N GLY A 61 -8.92 7.10 -4.64
CA GLY A 61 -10.14 7.77 -5.05
C GLY A 61 -10.93 8.33 -3.86
N GLY A 62 -12.10 8.89 -4.15
CA GLY A 62 -12.97 9.58 -3.19
C GLY A 62 -13.79 10.64 -3.91
N GLU A 63 -14.52 11.47 -3.15
CA GLU A 63 -15.17 12.66 -3.71
C GLU A 63 -14.12 13.63 -4.29
N VAL A 64 -13.02 13.82 -3.55
CA VAL A 64 -11.82 14.49 -4.01
C VAL A 64 -10.65 13.49 -3.92
N PRO A 65 -10.00 13.11 -5.03
CA PRO A 65 -8.85 12.22 -5.00
C PRO A 65 -7.67 12.81 -4.22
N GLU A 66 -6.91 11.95 -3.54
CA GLU A 66 -5.78 12.38 -2.72
C GLU A 66 -4.58 11.43 -2.80
N LEU A 67 -3.40 11.96 -2.43
CA LEU A 67 -2.18 11.19 -2.24
C LEU A 67 -2.00 10.88 -0.75
N VAL A 68 -1.99 9.60 -0.40
CA VAL A 68 -1.70 9.16 0.98
C VAL A 68 -0.29 8.60 1.07
N ALA A 69 0.39 8.86 2.20
CA ALA A 69 1.73 8.35 2.49
C ALA A 69 1.74 7.62 3.83
N LEU A 70 2.04 6.31 3.80
CA LEU A 70 2.04 5.43 4.95
C LEU A 70 3.48 5.15 5.40
N ARG A 71 3.70 5.07 6.71
CA ARG A 71 4.97 4.64 7.32
C ARG A 71 4.72 3.81 8.57
N LEU A 72 5.73 3.08 9.00
CA LEU A 72 5.76 2.49 10.34
C LEU A 72 6.00 3.59 11.40
N PRO A 73 5.54 3.39 12.66
CA PRO A 73 5.75 4.32 13.76
C PRO A 73 7.21 4.71 14.00
#